data_AF-A0A1Y4GPY2-F1
#
_entry.id   AF-A0A1Y4GPY2-F1
#
_cell.length_a   1.000
_cell.length_b   1.000
_cell.length_c   1.000
_cell.angle_alpha   90.00
_cell.angle_beta   90.00
_cell.angle_gamma   90.00
#
_symmetry.space_group_name_H-M   'P 1'
#
loop_
_entity.id
_entity.type
_entity.pdbx_description
1 polymer ?
#
loop_
_entity_poly.entity_id
_entity_poly.type
_entity_poly.pdbx_seq_one_letter_code
_entity_poly.pdbx_strand_id
1 'polypeptide(L)'
;MDVKLKPFVKKRAIFVYEVSLPLMALFSLVTLIALGSSYFHPERQPLLIYALDHIIWFVFTADLLVRLCFARSLKGFLTSRLPELVAVVPVMPFIALNYVFERLGWDGVSSFYIQAVFFVKFIAYLGRAFTTQSRFFKTNLLHYAGGVTIISIVTAAMFFVNSEKSTYEDAIWWAFVTASTTGYGDIVPKSDMGRVTGVCLMILGVACTTAFTSIIAGRIMARSGEQKKQNPHIAAIQGQLDRFMSLTDDEVEDICAVLKSLKRGGEAPEEAEESEKPEDSAPQTALDRRWQSLAAVARVREKFAPFIRAEEEMTELIKEKKKEEGD
;
A
#
# COMPACT_ATOMS: atom_id res chain seq x y z
N MET A 1 35.83 8.32 -5.17
CA MET A 1 35.37 9.72 -5.12
C MET A 1 34.16 9.75 -4.20
N ASP A 2 34.41 9.92 -2.90
CA ASP A 2 33.36 9.89 -1.85
C ASP A 2 32.51 11.15 -1.94
N VAL A 3 31.37 11.05 -2.62
CA VAL A 3 30.36 12.12 -2.60
C VAL A 3 29.65 12.03 -1.25
N LYS A 4 30.20 12.70 -0.23
CA LYS A 4 29.49 12.97 1.03
C LYS A 4 28.29 13.87 0.72
N LEU A 5 27.13 13.27 0.41
CA LEU A 5 25.87 14.01 0.31
C LEU A 5 25.53 14.59 1.69
N LYS A 6 25.30 15.90 1.75
CA LYS A 6 24.83 16.57 2.97
C LYS A 6 23.55 15.89 3.50
N PRO A 7 23.39 15.68 4.82
CA PRO A 7 22.27 14.94 5.41
C PRO A 7 20.88 15.48 5.00
N PHE A 8 20.77 16.80 4.75
CA PHE A 8 19.54 17.42 4.24
C PHE A 8 19.16 16.98 2.82
N VAL A 9 20.13 16.82 1.92
CA VAL A 9 19.89 16.36 0.54
C VAL A 9 19.49 14.89 0.54
N LYS A 10 20.03 14.10 1.48
CA LYS A 10 19.69 12.69 1.66
C LYS A 10 18.26 12.47 2.13
N LYS A 11 17.79 13.26 3.11
CA LYS A 11 16.40 13.23 3.59
C LYS A 11 15.41 13.61 2.49
N ARG A 12 15.73 14.62 1.67
CA ARG A 12 14.94 14.98 0.49
C ARG A 12 14.93 13.88 -0.57
N ALA A 13 16.05 13.21 -0.83
CA ALA A 13 16.11 12.14 -1.83
C ALA A 13 15.27 10.91 -1.43
N ILE A 14 15.31 10.51 -0.16
CA ILE A 14 14.48 9.41 0.36
C ILE A 14 13.00 9.80 0.29
N PHE A 15 12.64 11.02 0.70
CA PHE A 15 11.27 11.50 0.60
C PHE A 15 10.76 11.55 -0.85
N VAL A 16 11.57 12.06 -1.78
CA VAL A 16 11.22 12.08 -3.22
C VAL A 16 10.99 10.65 -3.72
N TYR A 17 11.86 9.70 -3.35
CA TYR A 17 11.72 8.30 -3.72
C TYR A 17 10.44 7.65 -3.16
N GLU A 18 10.13 7.90 -1.87
CA GLU A 18 8.92 7.41 -1.21
C GLU A 18 7.63 7.92 -1.86
N VAL A 19 7.63 9.14 -2.40
CA VAL A 19 6.46 9.75 -3.04
C VAL A 19 6.40 9.42 -4.54
N SER A 20 7.54 9.41 -5.23
CA SER A 20 7.58 9.23 -6.68
C SER A 20 7.19 7.82 -7.10
N LEU A 21 7.60 6.79 -6.36
CA LEU A 21 7.34 5.41 -6.76
C LEU A 21 5.85 5.01 -6.73
N PRO A 22 5.07 5.30 -5.67
CA PRO A 22 3.63 5.08 -5.68
C PRO A 22 2.91 5.90 -6.76
N LEU A 23 3.36 7.13 -7.01
CA LEU A 23 2.80 7.97 -8.06
C LEU A 23 3.04 7.37 -9.46
N MET A 24 4.26 6.88 -9.72
CA MET A 24 4.56 6.17 -10.97
C MET A 24 3.76 4.87 -11.09
N ALA A 25 3.50 4.16 -9.98
CA ALA A 25 2.67 2.95 -10.00
C ALA A 25 1.21 3.29 -10.31
N LEU A 26 0.67 4.37 -9.75
CA LEU A 26 -0.66 4.87 -10.09
C LEU A 26 -0.74 5.31 -11.56
N PHE A 27 0.28 6.03 -12.05
CA PHE A 27 0.33 6.43 -13.45
C PHE A 27 0.45 5.22 -14.39
N SER A 28 1.19 4.17 -14.00
CA SER A 28 1.25 2.92 -14.76
C SER A 28 -0.09 2.19 -14.84
N LEU A 29 -1.00 2.42 -13.88
CA LEU A 29 -2.36 1.93 -13.95
C LEU A 29 -3.14 2.58 -15.10
N VAL A 30 -2.93 3.89 -15.29
CA VAL A 30 -3.56 4.67 -16.36
C VAL A 30 -2.99 4.25 -17.72
N THR A 31 -1.67 4.08 -17.84
CA THR A 31 -1.05 3.60 -19.09
C THR A 31 -1.52 2.19 -19.41
N LEU A 32 -1.70 1.32 -18.42
CA LEU A 32 -2.21 -0.04 -18.60
C LEU A 32 -3.64 -0.05 -19.16
N ILE A 33 -4.53 0.80 -18.63
CA ILE A 33 -5.90 0.95 -19.14
C ILE A 33 -5.88 1.46 -20.59
N ALA A 34 -5.06 2.48 -20.87
CA ALA A 34 -4.91 3.02 -22.21
C ALA A 34 -4.32 2.01 -23.21
N LEU A 35 -3.39 1.15 -22.76
CA LEU A 35 -2.83 0.08 -23.59
C LEU A 35 -3.86 -1.03 -23.85
N GLY A 36 -4.68 -1.34 -22.84
CA GLY A 36 -5.80 -2.27 -22.97
C GLY A 36 -6.84 -1.78 -23.97
N SER A 37 -7.25 -0.51 -23.92
CA SER A 37 -8.20 0.06 -24.90
C SER A 37 -7.60 0.12 -26.31
N SER A 38 -6.30 0.41 -26.40
CA SER A 38 -5.58 0.49 -27.67
C SER A 38 -5.30 -0.86 -28.33
N TYR A 39 -5.37 -1.97 -27.60
CA TYR A 39 -5.36 -3.31 -28.20
C TYR A 39 -6.61 -3.52 -29.06
N PHE A 40 -7.75 -2.98 -28.63
CA PHE A 40 -9.02 -3.06 -29.36
C PHE A 40 -9.21 -1.91 -30.38
N HIS A 41 -8.48 -0.79 -30.23
CA HIS A 41 -8.47 0.33 -31.17
C HIS A 41 -7.03 0.79 -31.53
N PRO A 42 -6.36 0.12 -32.50
CA PRO A 42 -4.95 0.36 -32.83
C PRO A 42 -4.64 1.79 -33.30
N GLU A 43 -5.63 2.47 -33.88
CA GLU A 43 -5.47 3.78 -34.53
C GLU A 43 -5.34 4.95 -33.53
N ARG A 44 -5.57 4.68 -32.23
CA ARG A 44 -5.58 5.69 -31.18
C ARG A 44 -4.33 5.69 -30.29
N GLN A 45 -3.26 4.97 -30.62
CA GLN A 45 -2.06 4.95 -29.79
C GLN A 45 -1.17 6.19 -30.00
N PRO A 46 -1.11 7.15 -29.06
CA PRO A 46 -0.05 8.15 -29.10
C PRO A 46 1.27 7.47 -28.72
N LEU A 47 2.29 7.64 -29.57
CA LEU A 47 3.68 7.21 -29.33
C LEU A 47 4.18 7.56 -27.91
N LEU A 48 3.69 8.67 -27.37
CA LEU A 48 3.99 9.16 -26.03
C LEU A 48 3.56 8.18 -24.91
N ILE A 49 2.39 7.54 -25.00
CA ILE A 49 1.94 6.59 -23.96
C ILE A 49 2.84 5.35 -23.94
N TYR A 50 3.18 4.82 -25.13
CA TYR A 50 4.08 3.69 -25.25
C TYR A 50 5.48 3.99 -24.70
N ALA A 51 6.02 5.17 -25.03
CA ALA A 51 7.32 5.62 -24.51
C ALA A 51 7.31 5.79 -22.99
N LEU A 52 6.27 6.40 -22.42
CA LEU A 52 6.13 6.56 -20.97
C LEU A 52 6.03 5.22 -20.25
N ASP A 53 5.25 4.28 -20.77
CA ASP A 53 5.12 2.94 -20.20
C ASP A 53 6.48 2.22 -20.12
N HIS A 54 7.29 2.29 -21.18
CA HIS A 54 8.63 1.70 -21.22
C HIS A 54 9.61 2.38 -20.26
N ILE A 55 9.54 3.70 -20.12
CA ILE A 55 10.36 4.45 -19.16
C ILE A 55 10.03 4.01 -17.73
N ILE A 56 8.74 3.92 -17.39
CA ILE A 56 8.28 3.50 -16.06
C ILE A 56 8.68 2.06 -15.79
N TRP A 57 8.50 1.17 -16.77
CA TRP A 57 8.93 -0.21 -16.68
C TRP A 57 10.44 -0.33 -16.44
N PHE A 58 11.26 0.45 -17.15
CA PHE A 58 12.71 0.46 -16.95
C PHE A 58 13.08 0.91 -15.53
N VAL A 59 12.43 1.97 -15.03
CA VAL A 59 12.64 2.45 -13.66
C VAL A 59 12.27 1.39 -12.63
N PHE A 60 11.13 0.71 -12.77
CA PHE A 60 10.72 -0.36 -11.86
C PHE A 60 11.63 -1.59 -11.93
N THR A 61 12.11 -1.93 -13.12
CA THR A 61 13.06 -3.02 -13.33
C THR A 61 14.39 -2.70 -12.65
N ALA A 62 14.92 -1.49 -12.85
CA ALA A 62 16.17 -1.05 -12.22
C ALA A 62 16.04 -1.02 -10.69
N ASP A 63 14.95 -0.48 -10.16
CA ASP A 63 14.64 -0.46 -8.73
C ASP A 63 14.59 -1.88 -8.14
N LEU A 64 13.88 -2.80 -8.79
CA LEU A 64 13.79 -4.20 -8.37
C LEU A 64 15.16 -4.89 -8.40
N LEU A 65 15.97 -4.66 -9.43
CA LEU A 65 17.32 -5.23 -9.57
C LEU A 65 18.26 -4.74 -8.48
N VAL A 66 18.24 -3.45 -8.14
CA VAL A 66 19.02 -2.89 -7.04
C VAL A 66 18.59 -3.56 -5.73
N ARG A 67 17.29 -3.60 -5.44
CA ARG A 67 16.75 -4.24 -4.22
C ARG A 67 17.11 -5.74 -4.15
N LEU A 68 17.08 -6.45 -5.27
CA LEU A 68 17.48 -7.86 -5.36
C LEU A 68 18.97 -8.08 -5.06
N CYS A 69 19.84 -7.13 -5.42
CA CYS A 69 21.27 -7.19 -5.09
C CYS A 69 21.54 -7.03 -3.58
N PHE A 70 20.64 -6.36 -2.85
CA PHE A 70 20.75 -6.20 -1.40
C PHE A 70 20.00 -7.27 -0.61
N ALA A 71 19.13 -8.05 -1.24
CA ALA A 71 18.37 -9.11 -0.61
C ALA A 71 19.28 -10.13 0.10
N ARG A 72 18.98 -10.41 1.37
CA ARG A 72 19.71 -11.42 2.17
C ARG A 72 19.32 -12.85 1.77
N SER A 73 18.06 -13.08 1.39
CA SER A 73 17.55 -14.36 0.86
C SER A 73 16.78 -14.16 -0.43
N LEU A 74 17.12 -14.93 -1.47
CA LEU A 74 16.48 -14.82 -2.78
C LEU A 74 15.04 -15.31 -2.72
N LYS A 75 14.82 -16.47 -2.09
CA LYS A 75 13.48 -17.06 -1.93
C LYS A 75 12.55 -16.16 -1.12
N GLY A 76 13.03 -15.64 0.02
CA GLY A 76 12.25 -14.75 0.88
C GLY A 76 11.92 -13.42 0.19
N PHE A 77 12.86 -12.88 -0.59
CA PHE A 77 12.62 -11.69 -1.40
C PHE A 77 11.57 -11.92 -2.48
N LEU A 78 11.65 -13.02 -3.22
CA LEU A 78 10.68 -13.34 -4.28
C LEU A 78 9.27 -13.55 -3.73
N THR A 79 9.12 -14.23 -2.58
CA THR A 79 7.80 -14.51 -1.99
C THR A 79 7.17 -13.28 -1.34
N SER A 80 7.96 -12.40 -0.73
CA SER A 80 7.44 -11.19 -0.07
C SER A 80 7.09 -10.07 -1.06
N ARG A 81 7.71 -10.04 -2.24
CA ARG A 81 7.55 -8.97 -3.25
C ARG A 81 6.94 -9.44 -4.56
N LEU A 82 6.04 -10.43 -4.50
CA LEU A 82 5.33 -10.96 -5.67
C LEU A 82 4.68 -9.85 -6.55
N PRO A 83 3.99 -8.82 -6.00
CA PRO A 83 3.42 -7.75 -6.82
C PRO A 83 4.48 -6.97 -7.61
N GLU A 84 5.64 -6.72 -7.00
CA GLU A 84 6.73 -5.99 -7.65
C GLU A 84 7.35 -6.82 -8.79
N LEU A 85 7.48 -8.14 -8.60
CA LEU A 85 8.01 -9.04 -9.60
C LEU A 85 7.07 -9.13 -10.81
N VAL A 86 5.77 -9.35 -10.57
CA VAL A 86 4.76 -9.46 -11.63
C VAL A 86 4.63 -8.17 -12.43
N ALA A 87 4.74 -7.00 -11.79
CA ALA A 87 4.69 -5.70 -12.46
C ALA A 87 5.84 -5.50 -13.48
N VAL A 88 7.00 -6.11 -13.23
CA VAL A 88 8.19 -6.02 -14.09
C VAL A 88 8.19 -7.06 -15.22
N VAL A 89 7.31 -8.05 -15.20
CA VAL A 89 7.24 -9.05 -16.28
C VAL A 89 6.85 -8.38 -17.61
N PRO A 90 7.65 -8.55 -18.69
CA PRO A 90 7.32 -8.01 -20.01
C PRO A 90 6.00 -8.59 -20.55
N VAL A 91 5.15 -7.74 -21.13
CA VAL A 91 3.82 -8.13 -21.65
C VAL A 91 3.90 -8.75 -23.04
N MET A 92 4.93 -8.41 -23.81
CA MET A 92 5.06 -8.82 -25.22
C MET A 92 4.99 -10.33 -25.46
N PRO A 93 5.62 -11.21 -24.64
CA PRO A 93 5.49 -12.66 -24.81
C PRO A 93 4.04 -13.15 -24.65
N PHE A 94 3.26 -12.52 -23.77
CA PHE A 94 1.86 -12.87 -23.55
C PHE A 94 1.01 -12.43 -24.74
N ILE A 95 1.24 -11.22 -25.27
CA ILE A 95 0.59 -10.76 -26.51
C ILE A 95 0.94 -11.68 -27.69
N ALA A 96 2.21 -12.08 -27.82
CA ALA A 96 2.64 -13.02 -28.85
C ALA A 96 1.93 -14.37 -28.76
N LEU A 97 1.71 -14.89 -27.54
CA LEU A 97 0.91 -16.10 -27.33
C LEU A 97 -0.54 -15.89 -27.75
N ASN A 98 -1.11 -14.71 -27.48
CA ASN A 98 -2.48 -14.42 -27.90
C ASN A 98 -2.69 -14.49 -29.42
N TYR A 99 -1.71 -14.02 -30.21
CA TYR A 99 -1.75 -14.17 -31.67
C TYR A 99 -1.85 -15.63 -32.12
N VAL A 100 -1.33 -16.60 -31.34
CA VAL A 100 -1.49 -18.03 -31.63
C VAL A 100 -2.94 -18.47 -31.42
N PHE A 101 -3.62 -17.98 -30.37
CA PHE A 101 -5.03 -18.28 -30.14
C PHE A 101 -5.94 -17.68 -31.22
N GLU A 102 -5.66 -16.44 -31.64
CA GLU A 102 -6.36 -15.82 -32.78
C GLU A 102 -6.13 -16.61 -34.07
N ARG A 103 -4.90 -17.08 -34.33
CA ARG A 103 -4.56 -17.92 -35.48
C ARG A 103 -5.31 -19.26 -35.49
N LEU A 104 -5.59 -19.80 -34.31
CA LEU A 104 -6.33 -21.06 -34.12
C LEU A 104 -7.86 -20.87 -34.16
N GLY A 105 -8.36 -19.63 -34.30
CA GLY A 105 -9.79 -19.31 -34.33
C GLY A 105 -10.47 -19.39 -32.97
N TRP A 106 -9.71 -19.22 -31.88
CA TRP A 106 -10.22 -19.27 -30.51
C TRP A 106 -10.52 -17.88 -29.96
N ASP A 107 -11.40 -17.14 -30.64
CA ASP A 107 -11.66 -15.72 -30.38
C ASP A 107 -12.14 -15.45 -28.95
N GLY A 108 -12.96 -16.35 -28.40
CA GLY A 108 -13.45 -16.25 -27.01
C GLY A 108 -12.34 -16.48 -25.99
N VAL A 109 -11.43 -17.43 -26.24
CA VAL A 109 -10.29 -17.72 -25.35
C VAL A 109 -9.27 -16.59 -25.42
N SER A 110 -9.00 -16.07 -26.61
CA SER A 110 -8.09 -14.95 -26.85
C SER A 110 -8.52 -13.69 -26.07
N SER A 111 -9.80 -13.32 -26.19
CA SER A 111 -10.35 -12.14 -25.50
C SER A 111 -10.22 -12.27 -23.98
N PHE A 112 -10.58 -13.43 -23.43
CA PHE A 112 -10.46 -13.70 -22.00
C PHE A 112 -8.99 -13.73 -21.54
N TYR A 113 -8.09 -14.32 -22.32
CA TYR A 113 -6.68 -14.43 -22.02
C TYR A 113 -6.00 -13.06 -21.91
N ILE A 114 -6.18 -12.19 -22.90
CA ILE A 114 -5.60 -10.84 -22.90
C ILE A 114 -6.09 -10.07 -21.68
N GLN A 115 -7.39 -10.11 -21.41
CA GLN A 115 -7.96 -9.47 -20.24
C GLN A 115 -7.36 -10.00 -18.94
N ALA A 116 -7.20 -11.31 -18.79
CA ALA A 116 -6.57 -11.90 -17.60
C ALA A 116 -5.12 -11.42 -17.42
N VAL A 117 -4.33 -11.31 -18.49
CA VAL A 117 -2.96 -10.78 -18.45
C VAL A 117 -2.96 -9.33 -17.95
N PHE A 118 -3.82 -8.48 -18.52
CA PHE A 118 -3.95 -7.09 -18.09
C PHE A 118 -4.46 -6.97 -16.64
N PHE A 119 -5.38 -7.84 -16.20
CA PHE A 119 -5.88 -7.84 -14.83
C PHE A 119 -4.82 -8.25 -13.81
N VAL A 120 -4.04 -9.30 -14.12
CA VAL A 120 -2.91 -9.71 -13.29
C VAL A 120 -1.90 -8.56 -13.16
N LYS A 121 -1.62 -7.84 -14.26
CA LYS A 121 -0.78 -6.65 -14.22
C LYS A 121 -1.38 -5.50 -13.43
N PHE A 122 -2.69 -5.28 -13.54
CA PHE A 122 -3.41 -4.28 -12.75
C PHE A 122 -3.26 -4.56 -11.24
N ILE A 123 -3.52 -5.81 -10.81
CA ILE A 123 -3.33 -6.23 -9.43
C ILE A 123 -1.88 -6.05 -8.99
N ALA A 124 -0.91 -6.35 -9.86
CA ALA A 124 0.51 -6.19 -9.56
C ALA A 124 0.91 -4.72 -9.36
N TYR A 125 0.49 -3.81 -10.25
CA TYR A 125 0.77 -2.37 -10.10
C TYR A 125 0.06 -1.76 -8.89
N LEU A 126 -1.19 -2.16 -8.66
CA LEU A 126 -1.94 -1.71 -7.50
C LEU A 126 -1.31 -2.23 -6.20
N GLY A 127 -0.99 -3.52 -6.14
CA GLY A 127 -0.27 -4.13 -5.03
C GLY A 127 1.08 -3.47 -4.79
N ARG A 128 1.85 -3.17 -5.84
CA ARG A 128 3.11 -2.41 -5.76
C ARG A 128 2.89 -1.01 -5.18
N ALA A 129 1.83 -0.32 -5.58
CA ALA A 129 1.49 0.98 -5.00
C ALA A 129 1.23 0.84 -3.49
N PHE A 130 0.52 -0.21 -3.05
CA PHE A 130 0.27 -0.47 -1.62
C PHE A 130 1.51 -0.93 -0.84
N THR A 131 2.38 -1.78 -1.40
CA THR A 131 3.60 -2.27 -0.72
C THR A 131 4.69 -1.20 -0.63
N THR A 132 4.71 -0.27 -1.57
CA THR A 132 5.71 0.81 -1.65
C THR A 132 5.34 2.02 -0.78
N GLN A 133 4.08 2.16 -0.38
CA GLN A 133 3.62 3.27 0.46
C GLN A 133 4.31 3.29 1.84
N SER A 134 4.79 4.48 2.22
CA SER A 134 5.54 4.70 3.46
C SER A 134 4.65 4.62 4.71
N ARG A 135 5.30 4.68 5.89
CA ARG A 135 4.70 4.52 7.24
C ARG A 135 3.45 5.40 7.48
N PHE A 136 3.24 6.46 6.69
CA PHE A 136 2.09 7.37 6.77
C PHE A 136 0.74 6.70 6.47
N PHE A 137 0.68 5.67 5.62
CA PHE A 137 -0.58 4.97 5.29
C PHE A 137 -0.76 3.63 6.05
N LYS A 138 0.32 3.06 6.60
CA LYS A 138 0.33 1.73 7.22
C LYS A 138 -0.58 1.58 8.45
N THR A 139 -0.99 2.68 9.08
CA THR A 139 -1.74 2.65 10.34
C THR A 139 -3.27 2.71 10.20
N ASN A 140 -3.84 2.73 8.99
CA ASN A 140 -5.27 3.07 8.84
C ASN A 140 -6.03 2.17 7.87
N LEU A 141 -7.16 1.60 8.30
CA LEU A 141 -8.10 0.80 7.49
C LEU A 141 -8.50 1.45 6.14
N LEU A 142 -8.32 2.76 6.01
CA LEU A 142 -8.62 3.57 4.82
C LEU A 142 -7.90 3.12 3.55
N HIS A 143 -6.62 2.71 3.64
CA HIS A 143 -5.88 2.32 2.44
C HIS A 143 -6.39 0.98 1.88
N TYR A 144 -6.72 0.02 2.76
CA TYR A 144 -7.38 -1.22 2.37
C TYR A 144 -8.74 -0.97 1.75
N ALA A 145 -9.56 -0.09 2.34
CA ALA A 145 -10.87 0.27 1.80
C ALA A 145 -10.75 0.86 0.38
N GLY A 146 -9.86 1.84 0.17
CA GLY A 146 -9.63 2.42 -1.16
C GLY A 146 -9.10 1.42 -2.19
N GLY A 147 -8.19 0.52 -1.78
CA GLY A 147 -7.66 -0.53 -2.65
C GLY A 147 -8.73 -1.51 -3.10
N VAL A 148 -9.58 -1.98 -2.17
CA VAL A 148 -10.70 -2.87 -2.47
C VAL A 148 -11.67 -2.22 -3.46
N THR A 149 -11.97 -0.93 -3.31
CA THR A 149 -12.85 -0.20 -4.23
C THR A 149 -12.28 -0.09 -5.63
N ILE A 150 -10.99 0.20 -5.76
CA ILE A 150 -10.33 0.29 -7.07
C ILE A 150 -10.33 -1.09 -7.75
N ILE A 151 -10.07 -2.16 -7.01
CA ILE A 151 -10.12 -3.54 -7.53
C ILE A 151 -11.54 -3.89 -7.97
N SER A 152 -12.56 -3.58 -7.16
CA SER A 152 -13.94 -3.92 -7.49
C SER A 152 -14.44 -3.20 -8.73
N ILE A 153 -14.12 -1.91 -8.90
CA ILE A 153 -14.46 -1.12 -10.10
C ILE A 153 -13.85 -1.75 -11.35
N VAL A 154 -12.54 -2.05 -11.33
CA VAL A 154 -11.88 -2.61 -12.50
C VAL A 154 -12.34 -4.02 -12.80
N THR A 155 -12.51 -4.85 -11.78
CA THR A 155 -13.06 -6.21 -11.95
C THR A 155 -14.45 -6.16 -12.58
N ALA A 156 -15.35 -5.31 -12.06
CA ALA A 156 -16.69 -5.16 -12.60
C ALA A 156 -16.70 -4.63 -14.04
N ALA A 157 -15.83 -3.67 -14.36
CA ALA A 157 -15.66 -3.18 -15.72
C ALA A 157 -15.24 -4.31 -16.68
N MET A 158 -14.32 -5.19 -16.28
CA MET A 158 -13.91 -6.33 -17.09
C MET A 158 -15.06 -7.29 -17.36
N PHE A 159 -15.82 -7.67 -16.32
CA PHE A 159 -17.01 -8.51 -16.51
C PHE A 159 -18.06 -7.84 -17.40
N PHE A 160 -18.22 -6.52 -17.28
CA PHE A 160 -19.14 -5.74 -18.10
C PHE A 160 -18.73 -5.75 -19.58
N VAL A 161 -17.44 -5.56 -19.91
CA VAL A 161 -16.93 -5.65 -21.29
C VAL A 161 -17.28 -7.00 -21.92
N ASN A 162 -17.10 -8.11 -21.20
CA ASN A 162 -17.39 -9.45 -21.73
C ASN A 162 -18.88 -9.72 -21.90
N SER A 163 -19.69 -9.31 -20.92
CA SER A 163 -21.13 -9.61 -20.89
C SER A 163 -21.95 -8.70 -21.82
N GLU A 164 -21.59 -7.43 -21.90
CA GLU A 164 -22.31 -6.41 -22.69
C GLU A 164 -21.63 -6.08 -24.01
N LYS A 165 -20.45 -6.67 -24.31
CA LYS A 165 -19.63 -6.36 -25.50
C LYS A 165 -19.36 -4.86 -25.67
N SER A 166 -19.24 -4.15 -24.55
CA SER A 166 -19.00 -2.70 -24.50
C SER A 166 -17.51 -2.37 -24.54
N THR A 167 -17.16 -1.11 -24.81
CA THR A 167 -15.77 -0.68 -24.76
C THR A 167 -15.25 -0.63 -23.32
N TYR A 168 -13.93 -0.71 -23.15
CA TYR A 168 -13.30 -0.62 -21.82
C TYR A 168 -13.53 0.74 -21.15
N GLU A 169 -13.57 1.80 -21.95
CA GLU A 169 -13.79 3.18 -21.49
C GLU A 169 -15.20 3.32 -20.89
N ASP A 170 -16.21 2.85 -21.63
CA ASP A 170 -17.61 2.81 -21.21
C ASP A 170 -17.82 1.93 -19.97
N ALA A 171 -17.14 0.79 -19.91
CA ALA A 171 -17.27 -0.14 -18.79
C ALA A 171 -16.67 0.40 -17.50
N ILE A 172 -15.51 1.08 -17.57
CA ILE A 172 -14.90 1.76 -16.40
C ILE A 172 -15.79 2.93 -15.95
N TRP A 173 -16.29 3.72 -16.91
CA TRP A 173 -17.23 4.81 -16.62
C TRP A 173 -18.47 4.29 -15.89
N TRP A 174 -19.14 3.28 -16.45
CA TRP A 174 -20.29 2.63 -15.84
C TRP A 174 -19.98 2.11 -14.43
N ALA A 175 -18.84 1.43 -14.26
CA ALA A 175 -18.47 0.86 -12.98
C ALA A 175 -18.22 1.95 -11.92
N PHE A 176 -17.58 3.07 -12.31
CA PHE A 176 -17.35 4.19 -11.40
C PHE A 176 -18.65 4.89 -11.00
N VAL A 177 -19.53 5.18 -11.97
CA VAL A 177 -20.84 5.81 -11.76
C VAL A 177 -21.74 4.94 -10.87
N THR A 178 -21.67 3.62 -11.05
CA THR A 178 -22.43 2.66 -10.24
C THR A 178 -21.86 2.53 -8.83
N ALA A 179 -20.54 2.35 -8.68
CA ALA A 179 -19.88 2.21 -7.37
C ALA A 179 -20.00 3.47 -6.51
N SER A 180 -20.01 4.65 -7.13
CA SER A 180 -20.23 5.94 -6.47
C SER A 180 -21.70 6.22 -6.16
N THR A 181 -22.62 5.33 -6.51
CA THR A 181 -24.09 5.51 -6.36
C THR A 181 -24.66 6.72 -7.12
N THR A 182 -23.94 7.25 -8.11
CA THR A 182 -24.38 8.41 -8.92
C THR A 182 -25.49 8.03 -9.89
N GLY A 183 -25.27 6.96 -10.68
CA GLY A 183 -26.30 6.39 -11.56
C GLY A 183 -26.85 7.31 -12.66
N TYR A 184 -26.01 7.83 -13.55
CA TYR A 184 -26.46 8.70 -14.66
C TYR A 184 -27.49 8.04 -15.61
N GLY A 185 -27.46 6.70 -15.72
CA GLY A 185 -28.43 5.94 -16.53
C GLY A 185 -28.17 5.97 -18.04
N ASP A 186 -27.04 6.54 -18.46
CA ASP A 186 -26.53 6.56 -19.83
C ASP A 186 -26.06 5.17 -20.31
N ILE A 187 -25.43 4.41 -19.42
CA ILE A 187 -24.98 3.05 -19.67
C ILE A 187 -25.60 2.13 -18.61
N VAL A 188 -26.26 1.06 -19.05
CA VAL A 188 -26.93 0.09 -18.16
C VAL A 188 -26.76 -1.34 -18.69
N PRO A 189 -26.60 -2.35 -17.81
CA PRO A 189 -26.47 -3.73 -18.23
C PRO A 189 -27.79 -4.26 -18.80
N LYS A 190 -27.72 -4.85 -19.99
CA LYS A 190 -28.86 -5.46 -20.68
C LYS A 190 -28.89 -6.97 -20.49
N SER A 191 -27.73 -7.60 -20.33
CA SER A 191 -27.58 -9.04 -20.10
C SER A 191 -27.79 -9.43 -18.63
N ASP A 192 -28.17 -10.69 -18.40
CA ASP A 192 -28.32 -11.23 -17.04
C ASP A 192 -26.99 -11.22 -16.28
N MET A 193 -25.89 -11.57 -16.94
CA MET A 193 -24.55 -11.54 -16.33
C MET A 193 -24.09 -10.12 -16.00
N GLY A 194 -24.37 -9.15 -16.86
CA GLY A 194 -24.10 -7.73 -16.60
C GLY A 194 -24.91 -7.23 -15.40
N ARG A 195 -26.18 -7.64 -15.27
CA ARG A 195 -27.03 -7.27 -14.12
C ARG A 195 -26.53 -7.88 -12.82
N VAL A 196 -26.14 -9.15 -12.80
CA VAL A 196 -25.52 -9.79 -11.62
C VAL A 196 -24.26 -9.03 -11.21
N THR A 197 -23.40 -8.70 -12.17
CA THR A 197 -22.19 -7.89 -11.94
C THR A 197 -22.55 -6.53 -11.33
N GLY A 198 -23.59 -5.88 -11.86
CA GLY A 198 -24.10 -4.61 -11.34
C GLY A 198 -24.59 -4.70 -9.91
N VAL A 199 -25.37 -5.72 -9.55
CA VAL A 199 -25.84 -5.94 -8.17
C VAL A 199 -24.67 -6.13 -7.21
N CYS A 200 -23.68 -6.96 -7.57
CA CYS A 200 -22.46 -7.12 -6.76
C CYS A 200 -21.71 -5.80 -6.58
N LEU A 201 -21.58 -5.01 -7.65
CA LEU A 201 -20.90 -3.71 -7.60
C LEU A 201 -21.65 -2.69 -6.74
N MET A 202 -22.98 -2.65 -6.80
CA MET A 202 -23.80 -1.76 -5.97
C MET A 202 -23.62 -2.07 -4.48
N ILE A 203 -23.65 -3.35 -4.09
CA ILE A 203 -23.41 -3.78 -2.70
C ILE A 203 -22.02 -3.33 -2.23
N LEU A 204 -20.99 -3.53 -3.07
CA LEU A 204 -19.61 -3.12 -2.76
C LEU A 204 -19.48 -1.58 -2.67
N GLY A 205 -20.16 -0.83 -3.53
CA GLY A 205 -20.17 0.63 -3.50
C GLY A 205 -20.75 1.20 -2.20
N VAL A 206 -21.87 0.66 -1.74
CA VAL A 206 -22.49 1.04 -0.46
C VAL A 206 -21.60 0.66 0.72
N ALA A 207 -21.05 -0.56 0.72
CA ALA A 207 -20.15 -1.04 1.78
C ALA A 207 -18.89 -0.15 1.87
N CYS A 208 -18.33 0.22 0.72
CA CYS A 208 -17.20 1.13 0.63
C CYS A 208 -17.52 2.52 1.21
N THR A 209 -18.62 3.14 0.77
CA THR A 209 -19.02 4.48 1.24
C THR A 209 -19.26 4.48 2.75
N THR A 210 -19.85 3.39 3.27
CA THR A 210 -20.04 3.16 4.71
C THR A 210 -18.73 3.02 5.46
N ALA A 211 -17.76 2.29 4.90
CA ALA A 211 -16.42 2.14 5.48
C ALA A 211 -15.68 3.47 5.53
N PHE A 212 -15.69 4.26 4.45
CA PHE A 212 -15.11 5.61 4.43
C PHE A 212 -15.73 6.51 5.51
N THR A 213 -17.07 6.53 5.59
CA THR A 213 -17.81 7.31 6.59
C THR A 213 -17.45 6.87 8.01
N SER A 214 -17.43 5.56 8.27
CA SER A 214 -17.09 4.98 9.59
C SER A 214 -15.67 5.32 10.03
N ILE A 215 -14.70 5.28 9.11
CA ILE A 215 -13.30 5.60 9.41
C ILE A 215 -13.15 7.09 9.76
N ILE A 216 -13.81 7.98 9.01
CA ILE A 216 -13.78 9.41 9.28
C ILE A 216 -14.47 9.72 10.61
N ALA A 217 -15.66 9.16 10.83
CA ALA A 217 -16.42 9.32 12.07
C ALA A 217 -15.63 8.80 13.28
N GLY A 218 -14.98 7.63 13.16
CA GLY A 218 -14.10 7.07 14.18
C GLY A 218 -12.93 7.99 14.53
N ARG A 219 -12.33 8.68 13.55
CA ARG A 219 -11.27 9.67 13.80
C ARG A 219 -11.78 10.93 14.47
N ILE A 220 -12.94 11.44 14.07
CA ILE A 220 -13.56 12.59 14.72
C ILE A 220 -13.88 12.25 16.18
N MET A 221 -14.48 11.08 16.41
CA MET A 221 -14.81 10.59 17.75
C MET A 221 -13.57 10.36 18.61
N ALA A 222 -12.50 9.78 18.06
CA ALA A 222 -11.24 9.58 18.77
C ALA A 222 -10.63 10.92 19.22
N ARG A 223 -10.61 11.94 18.36
CA ARG A 223 -10.14 13.29 18.71
C ARG A 223 -11.00 13.96 19.78
N SER A 224 -12.32 13.77 19.75
CA SER A 224 -13.22 14.29 20.80
C SER A 224 -13.16 13.48 22.10
N GLY A 225 -12.78 12.20 22.03
CA GLY A 225 -12.66 11.30 23.18
C GLY A 225 -11.34 11.45 23.94
N GLU A 226 -10.28 11.94 23.30
CA GLU A 226 -9.00 12.25 23.96
C GLU A 226 -9.13 13.38 25.00
N GLN A 227 -10.12 14.27 24.88
CA GLN A 227 -10.45 15.25 25.93
C GLN A 227 -11.26 14.66 27.11
N LYS A 228 -11.70 13.40 27.04
CA LYS A 228 -12.61 12.80 28.04
C LYS A 228 -12.10 11.49 28.67
N LYS A 229 -10.81 11.18 28.51
CA LYS A 229 -10.10 10.20 29.35
C LYS A 229 -9.28 10.88 30.45
N GLN A 230 -9.83 11.90 31.13
CA GLN A 230 -9.39 12.09 32.52
C GLN A 230 -9.87 10.87 33.29
N ASN A 231 -8.93 10.09 33.82
CA ASN A 231 -9.21 9.00 34.74
C ASN A 231 -10.23 9.54 35.77
N PRO A 232 -11.40 8.91 36.00
CA PRO A 232 -12.44 9.48 36.87
C PRO A 232 -11.90 9.84 38.26
N HIS A 233 -10.85 9.14 38.72
CA HIS A 233 -10.09 9.50 39.91
C HIS A 233 -9.33 10.83 39.81
N ILE A 234 -8.72 11.16 38.67
CA ILE A 234 -8.01 12.44 38.44
C ILE A 234 -9.01 13.60 38.39
N ALA A 235 -10.16 13.42 37.74
CA ALA A 235 -11.22 14.43 37.70
C ALA A 235 -11.83 14.67 39.10
N ALA A 236 -12.01 13.61 39.89
CA ALA A 236 -12.44 13.69 41.29
C ALA A 236 -11.40 14.39 42.18
N ILE A 237 -10.11 14.06 42.02
CA ILE A 237 -9.01 14.69 42.77
C ILE A 237 -8.89 16.18 42.39
N GLN A 238 -9.02 16.56 41.12
CA GLN A 238 -9.02 17.97 40.72
C GLN A 238 -10.18 18.75 41.35
N GLY A 239 -11.39 18.18 41.38
CA GLY A 239 -12.55 18.81 42.04
C GLY A 239 -12.50 18.82 43.58
N GLN A 240 -11.65 18.00 44.19
CA GLN A 240 -11.31 18.08 45.61
C GLN A 240 -10.20 19.12 45.85
N LEU A 241 -9.18 19.16 44.99
CA LEU A 241 -8.07 20.11 45.08
C LEU A 241 -8.52 21.56 44.82
N ASP A 242 -9.53 21.80 43.98
CA ASP A 242 -10.14 23.13 43.83
C ASP A 242 -10.87 23.61 45.10
N ARG A 243 -11.15 22.69 46.04
CA ARG A 243 -11.70 22.96 47.38
C ARG A 243 -10.65 22.81 48.48
N PHE A 244 -9.35 22.89 48.16
CA PHE A 244 -8.24 22.65 49.10
C PHE A 244 -8.39 23.38 50.45
N MET A 245 -8.90 24.61 50.41
CA MET A 245 -9.07 25.49 51.57
C MET A 245 -10.22 25.09 52.51
N SER A 246 -11.03 24.09 52.15
CA SER A 246 -12.18 23.61 52.93
C SER A 246 -12.15 22.12 53.23
N LEU A 247 -11.04 21.42 52.95
CA LEU A 247 -10.94 20.00 53.31
C LEU A 247 -10.58 19.83 54.77
N THR A 248 -11.19 18.81 55.36
CA THR A 248 -10.86 18.28 56.68
C THR A 248 -9.63 17.37 56.60
N ASP A 249 -8.85 17.26 57.68
CA ASP A 249 -7.60 16.47 57.71
C ASP A 249 -7.80 15.00 57.27
N ASP A 250 -8.96 14.42 57.59
CA ASP A 250 -9.33 13.05 57.20
C ASP A 250 -9.47 12.89 55.68
N GLU A 251 -9.99 13.90 54.98
CA GLU A 251 -10.17 13.86 53.52
C GLU A 251 -8.83 13.99 52.77
N VAL A 252 -7.86 14.68 53.38
CA VAL A 252 -6.49 14.77 52.86
C VAL A 252 -5.79 13.41 52.96
N GLU A 253 -6.04 12.65 54.03
CA GLU A 253 -5.47 11.32 54.22
C GLU A 253 -6.02 10.31 53.20
N ASP A 254 -7.33 10.36 52.91
CA ASP A 254 -7.97 9.54 51.88
C ASP A 254 -7.39 9.81 50.47
N ILE A 255 -7.17 11.08 50.11
CA ILE A 255 -6.54 11.45 48.84
C ILE A 255 -5.11 10.90 48.77
N CYS A 256 -4.36 10.99 49.86
CA CYS A 256 -3.00 10.49 49.95
C CYS A 256 -2.92 8.96 49.81
N ALA A 257 -3.91 8.24 50.36
CA ALA A 257 -4.04 6.80 50.22
C ALA A 257 -4.34 6.38 48.77
N VAL A 258 -5.23 7.10 48.07
CA VAL A 258 -5.55 6.87 46.65
C VAL A 258 -4.35 7.17 45.74
N LEU A 259 -3.60 8.23 46.01
CA LEU A 259 -2.38 8.54 45.24
C LEU A 259 -1.29 7.48 45.43
N LYS A 260 -1.13 6.94 46.65
CA LYS A 260 -0.20 5.84 46.92
C LYS A 260 -0.61 4.54 46.23
N SER A 261 -1.91 4.25 46.12
CA SER A 261 -2.38 3.04 45.44
C SER A 261 -2.20 3.13 43.92
N LEU A 262 -2.40 4.31 43.32
CA LEU A 262 -2.12 4.55 41.90
C LEU A 262 -0.61 4.46 41.58
N LYS A 263 0.26 4.94 42.48
CA LYS A 263 1.72 4.79 42.33
C LYS A 263 2.15 3.32 42.34
N ARG A 264 1.51 2.49 43.18
CA ARG A 264 1.75 1.04 43.22
C ARG A 264 1.17 0.27 42.03
N GLY A 265 0.05 0.75 41.46
CA GLY A 265 -0.56 0.14 40.27
C GLY A 265 0.09 0.53 38.93
N GLY A 266 1.00 1.52 38.93
CA GLY A 266 1.77 1.95 37.76
C GLY A 266 3.06 1.16 37.51
N GLU A 267 3.48 0.30 38.45
CA GLU A 267 4.52 -0.70 38.20
C GLU A 267 3.88 -1.87 37.43
N ALA A 268 3.91 -1.77 36.10
CA ALA A 268 3.38 -2.79 35.21
C ALA A 268 4.09 -4.14 35.43
N PRO A 269 3.36 -5.27 35.40
CA PRO A 269 3.98 -6.59 35.40
C PRO A 269 4.84 -6.77 34.15
N GLU A 270 6.03 -7.37 34.32
CA GLU A 270 6.90 -7.82 33.25
C GLU A 270 6.07 -8.57 32.19
N GLU A 271 5.80 -7.90 31.07
CA GLU A 271 5.24 -8.52 29.89
C GLU A 271 6.24 -9.58 29.42
N ALA A 272 5.75 -10.82 29.38
CA ALA A 272 6.44 -11.95 28.79
C ALA A 272 7.00 -11.54 27.43
N GLU A 273 8.33 -11.64 27.29
CA GLU A 273 9.04 -11.60 26.02
C GLU A 273 8.48 -12.71 25.12
N GLU A 274 7.45 -12.36 24.36
CA GLU A 274 7.02 -13.12 23.21
C GLU A 274 8.18 -13.05 22.22
N SER A 275 8.83 -14.20 22.03
CA SER A 275 10.07 -14.33 21.26
C SER A 275 9.97 -13.65 19.89
N GLU A 276 10.48 -12.42 19.80
CA GLU A 276 10.94 -11.87 18.53
C GLU A 276 12.08 -12.77 18.06
N LYS A 277 11.78 -13.62 17.07
CA LYS A 277 12.83 -14.31 16.32
C LYS A 277 13.83 -13.24 15.87
N PRO A 278 15.12 -13.37 16.22
CA PRO A 278 16.09 -12.37 15.82
C PRO A 278 16.11 -12.31 14.30
N GLU A 279 15.80 -11.12 13.78
CA GLU A 279 15.74 -10.78 12.35
C GLU A 279 17.15 -10.72 11.71
N ASP A 280 18.08 -11.54 12.21
CA ASP A 280 19.49 -11.55 11.85
C ASP A 280 20.04 -12.96 11.56
N SER A 281 19.26 -13.76 10.83
CA SER A 281 19.76 -15.04 10.30
C SER A 281 20.46 -14.83 8.95
N ALA A 282 21.77 -15.10 8.95
CA ALA A 282 22.70 -15.16 7.82
C ALA A 282 22.15 -15.91 6.58
N PRO A 283 22.72 -15.71 5.36
CA PRO A 283 22.24 -16.31 4.10
C PRO A 283 21.96 -17.82 4.25
N GLN A 284 20.68 -18.17 4.21
CA GLN A 284 20.20 -19.47 4.69
C GLN A 284 20.43 -20.62 3.68
N THR A 285 20.61 -20.33 2.38
CA THR A 285 20.78 -21.38 1.36
C THR A 285 22.05 -21.25 0.51
N ALA A 286 22.49 -22.36 -0.10
CA ALA A 286 23.64 -22.39 -1.02
C ALA A 286 23.44 -21.47 -2.24
N LEU A 287 22.18 -21.29 -2.67
CA LEU A 287 21.79 -20.34 -3.72
C LEU A 287 22.05 -18.88 -3.31
N ASP A 288 21.71 -18.51 -2.07
CA ASP A 288 21.95 -17.15 -1.56
C ASP A 288 23.45 -16.83 -1.52
N ARG A 289 24.27 -17.79 -1.08
CA ARG A 289 25.73 -17.65 -1.07
C ARG A 289 26.32 -17.47 -2.47
N ARG A 290 25.82 -18.24 -3.45
CA ARG A 290 26.23 -18.11 -4.86
C ARG A 290 25.79 -16.79 -5.49
N TRP A 291 24.61 -16.30 -5.14
CA TRP A 291 24.13 -15.00 -5.61
C TRP A 291 24.99 -13.87 -5.05
N GLN A 292 25.30 -13.92 -3.75
CA GLN A 292 26.11 -12.90 -3.07
C GLN A 292 27.57 -12.88 -3.51
N SER A 293 28.12 -14.00 -4.02
CA SER A 293 29.49 -14.06 -4.51
C SER A 293 29.70 -13.51 -5.93
N LEU A 294 28.62 -13.15 -6.64
CA LEU A 294 28.71 -12.60 -8.00
C LEU A 294 29.36 -11.20 -8.00
N ALA A 295 30.38 -11.01 -8.85
CA ALA A 295 31.08 -9.74 -9.00
C ALA A 295 30.17 -8.57 -9.43
N ALA A 296 29.05 -8.86 -10.12
CA ALA A 296 28.04 -7.86 -10.45
C ALA A 296 27.29 -7.38 -9.20
N VAL A 297 26.89 -8.30 -8.32
CA VAL A 297 26.19 -8.00 -7.05
C VAL A 297 27.10 -7.20 -6.12
N ALA A 298 28.38 -7.59 -6.01
CA ALA A 298 29.37 -6.86 -5.22
C ALA A 298 29.56 -5.40 -5.69
N ARG A 299 29.68 -5.17 -7.01
CA ARG A 299 29.80 -3.81 -7.58
C ARG A 299 28.58 -2.94 -7.33
N VAL A 300 27.38 -3.48 -7.46
CA VAL A 300 26.14 -2.75 -7.15
C VAL A 300 26.09 -2.43 -5.66
N ARG A 301 26.39 -3.40 -4.80
CA ARG A 301 26.43 -3.19 -3.35
C ARG A 301 27.41 -2.09 -2.95
N GLU A 302 28.63 -2.10 -3.47
CA GLU A 302 29.64 -1.09 -3.19
C GLU A 302 29.19 0.32 -3.63
N LYS A 303 28.63 0.44 -4.84
CA LYS A 303 28.15 1.71 -5.39
C LYS A 303 27.02 2.34 -4.57
N PHE A 304 26.14 1.51 -3.99
CA PHE A 304 24.97 1.96 -3.24
C PHE A 304 25.11 1.84 -1.70
N ALA A 305 26.19 1.24 -1.19
CA ALA A 305 26.49 1.12 0.25
C ALA A 305 26.47 2.45 1.04
N PRO A 306 26.88 3.60 0.49
CA PRO A 306 26.81 4.88 1.20
C PRO A 306 25.37 5.33 1.50
N PHE A 307 24.39 4.89 0.72
CA PHE A 307 22.99 5.26 0.92
C PHE A 307 22.35 4.49 2.07
N ILE A 308 22.62 3.18 2.15
CA ILE A 308 22.08 2.28 3.18
C ILE A 308 22.66 2.56 4.56
N ARG A 309 23.99 2.74 4.66
CA ARG A 309 24.64 3.01 5.96
C ARG A 309 24.08 4.23 6.69
N ALA A 310 23.59 5.24 5.97
CA ALA A 310 22.96 6.37 6.67
C ALA A 310 21.44 6.26 6.87
N GLU A 311 20.77 5.26 6.29
CA GLU A 311 19.42 4.92 6.73
C GLU A 311 19.48 4.25 8.11
N GLU A 312 20.47 3.37 8.32
CA GLU A 312 20.77 2.76 9.62
C GLU A 312 21.18 3.83 10.65
N GLU A 313 22.16 4.70 10.34
CA GLU A 313 22.55 5.80 11.25
C GLU A 313 21.39 6.75 11.57
N MET A 314 20.53 7.07 10.59
CA MET A 314 19.38 7.95 10.83
C MET A 314 18.29 7.27 11.67
N THR A 315 18.11 5.96 11.53
CA THR A 315 17.13 5.20 12.32
C THR A 315 17.58 5.08 13.77
N GLU A 316 18.88 4.87 14.00
CA GLU A 316 19.48 4.90 15.33
C GLU A 316 19.37 6.29 15.98
N LEU A 317 19.69 7.37 15.26
CA LEU A 317 19.51 8.74 15.77
C LEU A 317 18.04 9.07 16.11
N ILE A 318 17.07 8.55 15.34
CA ILE A 318 15.64 8.73 15.63
C ILE A 318 15.23 7.92 16.87
N LYS A 319 15.77 6.72 17.06
CA LYS A 319 15.53 5.91 18.26
C LYS A 319 16.13 6.57 19.50
N GLU A 320 17.36 7.08 19.42
CA GLU A 320 17.99 7.81 20.52
C GLU A 320 17.18 9.05 20.90
N LYS A 321 16.79 9.88 19.91
CA LYS A 321 16.00 11.09 20.18
C LYS A 321 14.62 10.81 20.76
N LYS A 322 13.97 9.70 20.34
CA LYS A 322 12.71 9.23 20.96
C LYS A 322 12.88 8.72 22.39
N LYS A 323 14.08 8.23 22.73
CA LYS A 323 14.42 7.78 24.08
C LYS A 323 14.73 8.97 25.00
N GLU A 324 15.27 10.06 24.45
CA GLU A 324 15.50 11.32 25.15
C GLU A 324 14.23 12.17 25.35
N GLU A 325 13.24 12.09 24.44
CA GLU A 325 11.97 12.84 24.52
C GLU A 325 10.88 12.12 25.35
N GLY A 326 11.20 10.96 25.96
CA GLY A 326 10.26 10.07 26.64
C GLY A 326 10.46 9.93 28.15
N ASP A 327 11.07 10.91 28.83
CA ASP A 327 11.22 10.98 30.29
C ASP A 327 10.47 12.20 30.87
#